data_AF-A0A5C7INB6-F1
#
_entry.id   AF-A0A5C7INB6-F1
#
_cell.length_a   1.000
_cell.length_b   1.000
_cell.length_c   1.000
_cell.angle_alpha   90.00
_cell.angle_beta   90.00
_cell.angle_gamma   90.00
#
_symmetry.space_group_name_H-M   'P 1'
#
loop_
_entity.id
_entity.type
_entity.pdbx_description
1 polymer ?
#
loop_
_entity_poly.entity_id
_entity_poly.type
_entity_poly.pdbx_seq_one_letter_code
_entity_poly.pdbx_strand_id
1 'polypeptide(L)'
;MQQRKSSASGRPSGTDGSDFSYRMVVDSRYTKVAKGKSRLSALIITQAAIQLIGVLCTYLLTSKEEGLNTLAISSASACLFSLFIGDLGRKRSRVNFLRVSMVASSMAILISVFSVVKTNSALEVIKNPIDWETKKFELLEIAHFLLGLLVQIFLVSTIISLIGNMSPPKKAS
;
A
#
# COMPACT_ATOMS: atom_id res chain seq x y z
N MET A 1 49.43 -14.48 -18.65
CA MET A 1 48.38 -14.86 -17.68
C MET A 1 47.32 -13.76 -17.62
N GLN A 2 46.22 -13.90 -18.35
CA GLN A 2 45.10 -12.97 -18.27
C GLN A 2 44.23 -13.37 -17.08
N GLN A 3 44.31 -12.62 -15.99
CA GLN A 3 43.31 -12.68 -14.92
C GLN A 3 41.95 -12.33 -15.55
N ARG A 4 41.09 -13.35 -15.71
CA ARG A 4 39.66 -13.14 -15.84
C ARG A 4 39.24 -12.35 -14.60
N LYS A 5 38.81 -11.10 -14.79
CA LYS A 5 38.08 -10.31 -13.80
C LYS A 5 36.74 -11.00 -13.53
N SER A 6 36.78 -12.12 -12.84
CA SER A 6 35.60 -12.82 -12.37
C SER A 6 35.05 -12.05 -11.17
N SER A 7 33.84 -11.53 -11.34
CA SER A 7 32.87 -11.42 -10.25
C SER A 7 33.14 -10.35 -9.21
N ALA A 8 33.05 -9.07 -9.61
CA ALA A 8 32.77 -7.95 -8.71
C ALA A 8 31.37 -8.02 -8.02
N SER A 9 30.81 -9.22 -7.86
CA SER A 9 29.56 -9.49 -7.13
C SER A 9 29.63 -10.76 -6.27
N GLY A 10 30.82 -11.30 -5.99
CA GLY A 10 31.01 -12.38 -5.03
C GLY A 10 31.22 -11.83 -3.61
N ARG A 11 30.91 -12.64 -2.59
CA ARG A 11 31.28 -12.33 -1.20
C ARG A 11 32.82 -12.16 -1.14
N PRO A 12 33.35 -11.02 -0.67
CA PRO A 12 34.79 -10.87 -0.51
C PRO A 12 35.29 -11.88 0.52
N SER A 13 36.29 -12.67 0.14
CA SER A 13 36.92 -13.67 1.00
C SER A 13 38.32 -13.20 1.37
N GLY A 14 38.52 -12.83 2.63
CA GLY A 14 39.79 -12.34 3.13
C GLY A 14 39.75 -12.02 4.63
N THR A 15 40.90 -12.01 5.28
CA THR A 15 41.09 -11.59 6.69
C THR A 15 41.35 -10.08 6.82
N ASP A 16 41.35 -9.36 5.70
CA ASP A 16 41.59 -7.91 5.59
C ASP A 16 40.41 -7.03 6.06
N GLY A 17 39.40 -7.63 6.69
CA GLY A 17 38.20 -6.92 7.15
C GLY A 17 37.20 -6.59 6.04
N SER A 18 37.49 -6.90 4.77
CA SER A 18 36.56 -6.71 3.65
C SER A 18 35.29 -7.56 3.80
N ASP A 19 35.40 -8.79 4.32
CA ASP A 19 34.25 -9.65 4.64
C ASP A 19 33.40 -9.04 5.77
N PHE A 20 34.02 -8.49 6.82
CA PHE A 20 33.30 -7.83 7.92
C PHE A 20 32.50 -6.62 7.41
N SER A 21 33.15 -5.76 6.62
CA SER A 21 32.50 -4.58 6.03
C SER A 21 31.38 -4.96 5.06
N TYR A 22 31.58 -6.02 4.26
CA TYR A 22 30.55 -6.57 3.38
C TYR A 22 29.33 -7.08 4.18
N ARG A 23 29.55 -7.89 5.23
CA ARG A 23 28.47 -8.40 6.08
C ARG A 23 27.73 -7.28 6.80
N MET A 24 28.43 -6.25 7.29
CA MET A 24 27.82 -5.07 7.90
C MET A 24 26.83 -4.34 6.96
N VAL A 25 27.20 -4.17 5.69
CA VAL A 25 26.34 -3.48 4.71
C VAL A 25 25.21 -4.37 4.20
N VAL A 26 25.48 -5.67 4.05
CA VAL A 26 24.53 -6.65 3.50
C VAL A 26 23.49 -7.05 4.55
N ASP A 27 23.89 -7.37 5.78
CA ASP A 27 22.99 -7.77 6.87
C ASP A 27 22.07 -6.61 7.29
N SER A 28 22.58 -5.38 7.29
CA SER A 28 21.77 -4.17 7.53
C SER A 28 20.65 -4.03 6.49
N ARG A 29 20.92 -4.32 5.21
CA ARG A 29 19.91 -4.29 4.14
C ARG A 29 18.89 -5.41 4.27
N TYR A 30 19.33 -6.64 4.52
CA TYR A 30 18.40 -7.75 4.74
C TYR A 30 17.47 -7.48 5.92
N THR A 31 17.99 -6.91 7.01
CA THR A 31 17.20 -6.50 8.18
C THR A 31 16.18 -5.41 7.83
N LYS A 32 16.58 -4.38 7.07
CA LYS A 32 15.67 -3.33 6.59
C LYS A 32 14.56 -3.88 5.68
N VAL A 33 14.89 -4.80 4.79
CA VAL A 33 13.92 -5.46 3.90
C VAL A 33 12.96 -6.33 4.71
N ALA A 34 13.45 -7.10 5.68
CA ALA A 34 12.61 -7.92 6.56
C ALA A 34 11.63 -7.06 7.38
N LYS A 35 12.14 -5.99 8.01
CA LYS A 35 11.31 -5.02 8.76
C LYS A 35 10.29 -4.34 7.86
N GLY A 36 10.69 -3.93 6.65
CA GLY A 36 9.81 -3.33 5.66
C GLY A 36 8.71 -4.28 5.18
N LYS A 37 9.02 -5.56 4.97
CA LYS A 37 8.02 -6.59 4.63
C LYS A 37 7.04 -6.86 5.77
N SER A 38 7.52 -6.88 7.01
CA SER A 38 6.65 -7.06 8.18
C SER A 38 5.67 -5.89 8.30
N ARG A 39 6.19 -4.65 8.24
CA ARG A 39 5.35 -3.44 8.24
C ARG A 39 4.36 -3.41 7.08
N LEU A 40 4.79 -3.75 5.87
CA LEU A 40 3.93 -3.83 4.70
C LEU A 40 2.82 -4.88 4.87
N SER A 41 3.12 -6.02 5.50
CA SER A 41 2.12 -7.05 5.81
C SER A 41 1.04 -6.51 6.73
N ALA A 42 1.43 -5.80 7.80
CA ALA A 42 0.48 -5.21 8.73
C ALA A 42 -0.41 -4.19 8.02
N LEU A 43 0.17 -3.29 7.22
CA LEU A 43 -0.59 -2.30 6.45
C LEU A 43 -1.56 -2.92 5.45
N ILE A 44 -1.17 -3.99 4.74
CA ILE A 44 -2.06 -4.70 3.82
C ILE A 44 -3.24 -5.32 4.59
N ILE A 45 -2.99 -5.95 5.75
CA ILE A 45 -4.05 -6.54 6.58
C ILE A 45 -4.98 -5.44 7.10
N THR A 46 -4.44 -4.34 7.60
CA THR A 46 -5.23 -3.19 8.06
C THR A 46 -6.09 -2.62 6.93
N GLN A 47 -5.51 -2.41 5.74
CA GLN A 47 -6.27 -1.90 4.59
C GLN A 47 -7.37 -2.86 4.17
N ALA A 48 -7.10 -4.16 4.14
CA ALA A 48 -8.10 -5.18 3.82
C ALA A 48 -9.23 -5.21 4.85
N ALA A 49 -8.91 -5.08 6.14
CA ALA A 49 -9.90 -5.02 7.21
C ALA A 49 -10.79 -3.77 7.07
N ILE A 50 -10.20 -2.59 6.82
CA ILE A 50 -10.94 -1.36 6.53
C ILE A 50 -11.87 -1.58 5.34
N GLN A 51 -11.37 -2.12 4.23
CA GLN A 51 -12.18 -2.38 3.04
C GLN A 51 -13.36 -3.33 3.33
N LEU A 52 -13.14 -4.40 4.10
CA LEU A 52 -14.18 -5.35 4.50
C LEU A 52 -15.24 -4.71 5.40
N ILE A 53 -14.81 -3.89 6.36
CA ILE A 53 -15.72 -3.11 7.21
C ILE A 53 -16.56 -2.17 6.35
N GLY A 54 -15.94 -1.45 5.40
CA GLY A 54 -16.65 -0.55 4.50
C GLY A 54 -17.72 -1.28 3.68
N VAL A 55 -17.38 -2.42 3.07
CA VAL A 55 -18.33 -3.26 2.31
C VAL A 55 -19.44 -3.81 3.21
N LEU A 56 -19.12 -4.21 4.45
CA LEU A 56 -20.12 -4.70 5.39
C LEU A 56 -21.07 -3.59 5.82
N CYS A 57 -20.56 -2.39 6.11
CA CYS A 57 -21.36 -1.22 6.44
C CYS A 57 -22.29 -0.83 5.30
N THR A 58 -21.81 -0.81 4.06
CA THR A 58 -22.65 -0.52 2.90
C THR A 58 -23.69 -1.61 2.69
N TYR A 59 -23.34 -2.90 2.79
CA TYR A 59 -24.30 -3.99 2.69
C TYR A 59 -25.43 -3.89 3.74
N LEU A 60 -25.09 -3.56 4.99
CA LEU A 60 -26.08 -3.36 6.05
C LEU A 60 -26.96 -2.13 5.80
N LEU A 61 -26.40 -1.01 5.30
CA LEU A 61 -27.16 0.21 4.98
C LEU A 61 -28.04 0.04 3.72
N THR A 62 -27.52 -0.56 2.66
CA THR A 62 -28.23 -0.80 1.38
C THR A 62 -29.43 -1.74 1.55
N SER A 63 -29.49 -2.54 2.62
CA SER A 63 -30.72 -3.28 2.96
C SER A 63 -31.95 -2.39 3.21
N LYS A 64 -31.76 -1.07 3.33
CA LYS A 64 -32.83 -0.09 3.58
C LYS A 64 -33.07 0.91 2.45
N GLU A 65 -32.16 1.10 1.50
CA GLU A 65 -32.32 2.17 0.49
C GLU A 65 -31.62 1.86 -0.83
N GLU A 66 -32.35 2.11 -1.92
CA GLU A 66 -32.07 1.65 -3.28
C GLU A 66 -31.19 2.67 -4.03
N GLY A 67 -29.99 2.24 -4.43
CA GLY A 67 -29.05 3.09 -5.19
C GLY A 67 -27.61 2.59 -5.15
N LEU A 68 -27.34 1.47 -5.83
CA LEU A 68 -26.05 0.80 -5.79
C LEU A 68 -25.04 1.51 -6.72
N ASN A 69 -24.09 2.26 -6.15
CA ASN A 69 -23.05 2.97 -6.91
C ASN A 69 -22.06 1.98 -7.55
N THR A 70 -22.35 1.53 -8.77
CA THR A 70 -21.54 0.57 -9.54
C THR A 70 -20.07 0.94 -9.61
N LEU A 71 -19.75 2.23 -9.74
CA LEU A 71 -18.39 2.76 -9.82
C LEU A 71 -17.62 2.63 -8.49
N ALA A 72 -18.32 2.80 -7.36
CA ALA A 72 -17.76 2.61 -6.02
C ALA A 72 -17.47 1.12 -5.76
N ILE A 73 -18.33 0.22 -6.23
CA ILE A 73 -18.14 -1.23 -6.08
C ILE A 73 -17.01 -1.71 -6.99
N SER A 74 -16.96 -1.26 -8.23
CA SER A 74 -15.87 -1.63 -9.14
C SER A 74 -14.53 -1.15 -8.61
N SER A 75 -14.45 0.08 -8.08
CA SER A 75 -13.21 0.59 -7.49
C SER A 75 -12.84 -0.14 -6.20
N ALA A 76 -13.81 -0.50 -5.35
CA ALA A 76 -13.56 -1.31 -4.17
C ALA A 76 -13.02 -2.72 -4.52
N SER A 77 -13.59 -3.36 -5.54
CA SER A 77 -13.12 -4.66 -6.03
C SER A 77 -11.69 -4.56 -6.60
N ALA A 78 -11.40 -3.53 -7.40
CA ALA A 78 -10.06 -3.27 -7.94
C ALA A 78 -9.04 -3.02 -6.83
N CYS A 79 -9.44 -2.33 -5.76
CA CYS A 79 -8.61 -2.13 -4.58
C CYS A 79 -8.26 -3.47 -3.91
N LEU A 80 -9.23 -4.36 -3.70
CA LEU A 80 -8.98 -5.70 -3.15
C LEU A 80 -8.00 -6.50 -4.01
N PHE A 81 -8.20 -6.57 -5.33
CA PHE A 81 -7.27 -7.26 -6.24
C PHE A 81 -5.86 -6.68 -6.18
N SER A 82 -5.74 -5.35 -6.10
CA SER A 82 -4.45 -4.69 -5.97
C SER A 82 -3.72 -5.06 -4.66
N LEU A 83 -4.45 -5.24 -3.55
CA LEU A 83 -3.89 -5.69 -2.27
C LEU A 83 -3.39 -7.14 -2.34
N PHE A 84 -4.13 -8.03 -3.02
CA PHE A 84 -3.67 -9.40 -3.27
C PHE A 84 -2.37 -9.44 -4.07
N ILE A 85 -2.26 -8.63 -5.12
CA ILE A 85 -1.02 -8.48 -5.91
C ILE A 85 0.11 -7.95 -5.03
N GLY A 86 -0.19 -6.99 -4.14
CA GLY A 86 0.77 -6.44 -3.18
C GLY A 86 1.31 -7.47 -2.19
N ASP A 87 0.45 -8.30 -1.61
CA ASP A 87 0.86 -9.37 -0.70
C ASP A 87 1.69 -10.45 -1.42
N LEU A 88 1.30 -10.80 -2.65
CA LEU A 88 2.07 -11.72 -3.48
C LEU A 88 3.46 -11.15 -3.82
N GLY A 89 3.53 -9.86 -4.16
CA GLY A 89 4.78 -9.14 -4.40
C GLY A 89 5.70 -9.11 -3.18
N ARG A 90 5.12 -8.89 -1.99
CA ARG A 90 5.80 -8.91 -0.69
C ARG A 90 6.37 -10.30 -0.38
N LYS A 91 5.56 -11.35 -0.50
CA LYS A 91 5.96 -12.75 -0.25
C LYS A 91 7.06 -13.22 -1.20
N ARG A 92 6.91 -12.95 -2.50
CA ARG A 92 7.87 -13.35 -3.54
C ARG A 92 9.05 -12.39 -3.70
N SER A 93 9.11 -11.30 -2.94
CA SER A 93 10.13 -10.24 -3.06
C SER A 93 10.27 -9.68 -4.48
N ARG A 94 9.16 -9.60 -5.23
CA ARG A 94 9.16 -9.15 -6.63
C ARG A 94 8.79 -7.67 -6.68
N VAL A 95 9.79 -6.83 -6.98
CA VAL A 95 9.64 -5.37 -7.10
C VAL A 95 8.55 -4.98 -8.11
N ASN A 96 8.43 -5.71 -9.23
CA ASN A 96 7.43 -5.40 -10.26
C ASN A 96 6.00 -5.55 -9.73
N PHE A 97 5.70 -6.58 -8.96
CA PHE A 97 4.37 -6.76 -8.36
C PHE A 97 4.06 -5.66 -7.35
N LEU A 98 5.03 -5.24 -6.54
CA LEU A 98 4.86 -4.13 -5.61
C LEU A 98 4.58 -2.80 -6.34
N ARG A 99 5.22 -2.56 -7.50
CA ARG A 99 4.93 -1.38 -8.32
C ARG A 99 3.53 -1.42 -8.92
N VAL A 100 3.14 -2.56 -9.48
CA VAL A 100 1.80 -2.74 -10.06
C VAL A 100 0.72 -2.56 -8.99
N SER A 101 0.89 -3.16 -7.80
CA SER A 101 -0.07 -2.99 -6.70
C SER A 101 -0.16 -1.54 -6.26
N MET A 102 0.96 -0.83 -6.16
CA MET A 102 1.00 0.59 -5.76
C MET A 102 0.28 1.50 -6.76
N VAL A 103 0.48 1.28 -8.06
CA VAL A 103 -0.19 2.07 -9.12
C VAL A 103 -1.68 1.74 -9.18
N ALA A 104 -2.03 0.45 -9.20
CA ALA A 104 -3.41 0.00 -9.30
C ALA A 104 -4.26 0.46 -8.09
N SER A 105 -3.74 0.32 -6.86
CA SER A 105 -4.44 0.78 -5.65
C SER A 105 -4.62 2.30 -5.63
N SER A 106 -3.60 3.06 -6.05
CA SER A 106 -3.70 4.53 -6.16
C SER A 106 -4.76 4.95 -7.18
N MET A 107 -4.79 4.31 -8.36
CA MET A 107 -5.82 4.59 -9.38
C MET A 107 -7.23 4.23 -8.88
N ALA A 108 -7.39 3.08 -8.23
CA ALA A 108 -8.66 2.66 -7.67
C ALA A 108 -9.19 3.66 -6.63
N ILE A 109 -8.30 4.19 -5.79
CA ILE A 109 -8.66 5.20 -4.79
C ILE A 109 -9.05 6.52 -5.45
N LEU A 110 -8.36 6.98 -6.49
CA LEU A 110 -8.76 8.19 -7.23
C LEU A 110 -10.16 8.04 -7.82
N ILE A 111 -10.47 6.87 -8.37
CA ILE A 111 -11.81 6.54 -8.90
C ILE A 111 -12.85 6.53 -7.76
N SER A 112 -12.49 6.00 -6.58
CA SER A 112 -13.36 6.02 -5.40
C SER A 112 -13.62 7.44 -4.89
N VAL A 113 -12.59 8.29 -4.79
CA VAL A 113 -12.73 9.71 -4.42
C VAL A 113 -13.65 10.41 -5.41
N PHE A 114 -13.43 10.19 -6.71
CA PHE A 114 -14.27 10.78 -7.76
C PHE A 114 -15.73 10.34 -7.64
N SER A 115 -15.99 9.07 -7.28
CA SER A 115 -17.34 8.56 -7.03
C SER A 115 -18.02 9.33 -5.90
N VAL A 116 -17.34 9.48 -4.77
CA VAL A 116 -17.86 10.15 -3.56
C VAL A 116 -18.09 11.65 -3.81
N VAL A 117 -17.20 12.29 -4.56
CA VAL A 117 -17.36 13.71 -4.94
C VAL A 117 -18.55 13.88 -5.88
N LYS A 118 -18.71 12.99 -6.87
CA LYS A 118 -19.82 13.03 -7.83
C LYS A 118 -21.18 12.92 -7.15
N THR A 119 -21.28 12.18 -6.05
CA THR A 119 -22.55 12.02 -5.32
C THR A 119 -22.97 13.25 -4.52
N ASN A 120 -22.16 14.33 -4.49
CA ASN A 120 -22.37 15.64 -3.81
C ASN A 120 -22.65 15.62 -2.30
N SER A 121 -23.14 14.50 -1.75
CA SER A 121 -23.53 14.30 -0.36
C SER A 121 -22.37 14.55 0.62
N ALA A 122 -21.18 14.03 0.34
CA ALA A 122 -20.05 14.13 1.26
C ALA A 122 -19.57 15.59 1.48
N LEU A 123 -19.60 16.42 0.43
CA LEU A 123 -19.19 17.83 0.53
C LEU A 123 -20.23 18.67 1.28
N GLU A 124 -21.52 18.35 1.12
CA GLU A 124 -22.61 19.03 1.80
C GLU A 124 -22.57 18.80 3.32
N VAL A 125 -22.27 17.58 3.76
CA VAL A 125 -22.11 17.23 5.19
C VAL A 125 -20.93 17.94 5.85
N ILE A 126 -19.81 18.05 5.13
CA ILE A 126 -18.60 18.70 5.66
C ILE A 126 -18.84 20.20 5.80
N LYS A 127 -19.61 20.81 4.89
CA LYS A 127 -19.84 22.26 4.87
C LYS A 127 -20.83 22.73 5.94
N ASN A 128 -21.75 21.87 6.39
CA ASN A 128 -22.81 22.22 7.33
C ASN A 128 -22.60 21.54 8.71
N PRO A 129 -21.78 22.13 9.60
CA PRO A 129 -21.48 21.56 10.92
C PRO A 129 -22.67 21.48 11.88
N ILE A 130 -23.75 22.22 11.59
CA ILE A 130 -24.98 22.24 12.38
C ILE A 130 -25.72 20.88 12.29
N ASP A 131 -25.59 20.16 11.18
CA ASP A 131 -26.29 18.89 10.93
C ASP A 131 -25.49 17.65 11.37
N TRP A 132 -24.33 17.84 12.02
CA TRP A 132 -23.48 16.72 12.42
C TRP A 132 -24.15 15.78 13.42
N GLU A 133 -25.04 16.31 14.26
CA GLU A 133 -25.76 15.53 15.25
C GLU A 133 -26.85 14.64 14.61
N THR A 134 -27.43 15.07 13.49
CA THR A 134 -28.45 14.32 12.75
C THR A 134 -27.81 13.37 11.72
N LYS A 135 -26.63 13.71 11.19
CA LYS A 135 -25.92 12.95 10.14
C LYS A 135 -24.74 12.10 10.61
N LYS A 136 -24.87 11.48 11.79
CA LYS A 136 -23.80 10.67 12.43
C LYS A 136 -23.28 9.54 11.53
N PHE A 137 -24.14 8.89 10.76
CA PHE A 137 -23.74 7.79 9.86
C PHE A 137 -22.92 8.28 8.66
N GLU A 138 -23.30 9.41 8.04
CA GLU A 138 -22.55 10.02 6.94
C GLU A 138 -21.14 10.46 7.41
N LEU A 139 -21.04 11.03 8.62
CA LEU A 139 -19.76 11.38 9.22
C LEU A 139 -18.87 10.16 9.48
N LEU A 140 -19.45 9.06 9.97
CA LEU A 140 -18.72 7.81 10.20
C LEU A 140 -18.17 7.24 8.88
N GLU A 141 -18.96 7.31 7.80
CA GLU A 141 -18.54 6.87 6.47
C GLU A 141 -17.38 7.73 5.93
N ILE A 142 -17.45 9.06 6.08
CA ILE A 142 -16.36 9.97 5.72
C ILE A 142 -15.11 9.68 6.55
N ALA A 143 -15.25 9.49 7.86
CA ALA A 143 -14.13 9.17 8.75
C ALA A 143 -13.48 7.82 8.38
N HIS A 144 -14.29 6.82 8.06
CA HIS A 144 -13.82 5.52 7.59
C HIS A 144 -13.04 5.64 6.27
N PHE A 145 -13.57 6.41 5.32
CA PHE A 145 -12.91 6.69 4.04
C PHE A 145 -11.56 7.39 4.24
N LEU A 146 -11.51 8.43 5.09
CA LEU A 146 -10.28 9.15 5.45
C LEU A 146 -9.24 8.24 6.12
N LEU A 147 -9.68 7.34 7.01
CA LEU A 147 -8.80 6.35 7.63
C LEU A 147 -8.18 5.41 6.57
N GLY A 148 -8.99 4.94 5.61
CA GLY A 148 -8.50 4.13 4.48
C GLY A 148 -7.49 4.86 3.59
N LEU A 149 -7.70 6.17 3.34
CA LEU A 149 -6.73 7.00 2.62
C LEU A 149 -5.41 7.14 3.38
N LEU A 150 -5.48 7.36 4.69
CA LEU A 150 -4.29 7.50 5.53
C LEU A 150 -3.44 6.23 5.51
N VAL A 151 -4.07 5.07 5.69
CA VAL A 151 -3.38 3.77 5.63
C VAL A 151 -2.77 3.53 4.24
N GLN A 152 -3.46 3.91 3.17
CA GLN A 152 -2.91 3.85 1.82
C GLN A 152 -1.63 4.68 1.66
N ILE A 153 -1.57 5.90 2.19
CA ILE A 153 -0.36 6.75 2.10
C ILE A 153 0.83 6.05 2.76
N PHE A 154 0.63 5.46 3.95
CA PHE A 154 1.67 4.68 4.62
C PHE A 154 2.06 3.43 3.84
N LEU A 155 1.09 2.77 3.19
CA LEU A 155 1.34 1.60 2.35
C LEU A 155 2.22 1.96 1.15
N VAL A 156 1.88 3.02 0.42
CA VAL A 156 2.67 3.53 -0.72
C VAL A 156 4.09 3.92 -0.28
N SER A 157 4.21 4.68 0.81
CA SER A 157 5.52 5.07 1.37
C SER A 157 6.37 3.85 1.75
N THR A 158 5.75 2.85 2.37
CA THR A 158 6.44 1.60 2.75
C THR A 158 6.87 0.81 1.52
N ILE A 159 6.04 0.75 0.47
CA ILE A 159 6.39 0.10 -0.80
C ILE A 159 7.59 0.79 -1.45
N ILE A 160 7.60 2.12 -1.53
CA ILE A 160 8.71 2.89 -2.11
C ILE A 160 10.01 2.60 -1.35
N SER A 161 9.97 2.68 -0.01
CA SER A 161 11.11 2.38 0.84
C SER A 161 11.59 0.92 0.66
N LEU A 162 10.67 -0.03 0.57
CA LEU A 162 10.99 -1.44 0.39
C LEU A 162 11.65 -1.71 -0.97
N ILE A 163 11.11 -1.13 -2.04
CA ILE A 163 11.68 -1.24 -3.40
C ILE A 163 13.10 -0.67 -3.46
N GLY A 164 13.33 0.47 -2.81
CA GLY A 164 14.66 1.09 -2.73
C GLY A 164 15.68 0.18 -2.03
N ASN A 165 15.26 -0.50 -0.97
CA ASN A 165 16.12 -1.44 -0.24
C ASN A 165 16.29 -2.81 -0.94
N MET A 166 15.37 -3.20 -1.83
CA MET A 166 15.44 -4.43 -2.64
C MET A 166 16.28 -4.26 -3.92
N SER A 167 16.47 -3.04 -4.40
CA SER A 167 17.19 -2.78 -5.64
C SER A 167 18.71 -2.76 -5.39
N PRO A 168 19.54 -3.32 -6.30
CA PRO A 168 20.98 -3.22 -6.18
C PRO A 168 21.41 -1.74 -6.20
N PRO A 169 22.46 -1.36 -5.44
CA PRO A 169 22.91 0.02 -5.38
C PRO A 169 23.27 0.50 -6.79
N LYS A 170 22.78 1.68 -7.18
CA LYS A 170 23.24 2.33 -8.40
C LYS A 170 24.75 2.46 -8.30
N LYS A 171 25.47 1.91 -9.27
CA LYS A 171 26.91 2.15 -9.37
C LYS A 171 27.09 3.66 -9.54
N ALA A 172 27.89 4.27 -8.67
CA ALA A 172 28.39 5.60 -8.93
C ALA A 172 29.14 5.53 -10.27
N SER A 173 28.70 6.32 -11.25
CA SER A 173 29.38 6.48 -12.52
C SER A 173 30.52 7.46 -12.39
#